data_AF-A0A820XEU9-F1
#
_entry.id   AF-A0A820XEU9-F1
#
_cell.length_a   1.000
_cell.length_b   1.000
_cell.length_c   1.000
_cell.angle_alpha   90.00
_cell.angle_beta   90.00
_cell.angle_gamma   90.00
#
_symmetry.space_group_name_H-M   'P 1'
#
loop_
_entity.id
_entity.type
_entity.pdbx_description
1 polymer ?
#
loop_
_entity_poly.entity_id
_entity_poly.type
_entity_poly.pdbx_seq_one_letter_code
_entity_poly.pdbx_strand_id
1 'polypeptide(L)'
;MPQLDATRKPYLQYIIGQITQTIEERMAAPHISRGFVITVPGTRFDDYIVVPMTISQSYGLYCLNKAQPLNNPEFTYIYWKAMNGDMMLLIANEMIELDRKNQPNLQCLICYVAEKPSTATDDYHEEYSYLNSGRPYQHYNDVHLAHFKAKSNCFYRGCNTDDFFTFCLKITHKTGDISLSHAGPNGIYNHEKIHYQFKKSELDLSRLNYVHISAGN
;
A
#
# COMPACT_ATOMS: atom_id res chain seq x y z
N MET A 1 0.33 37.20 -8.78
CA MET A 1 0.08 36.05 -7.88
C MET A 1 -0.96 36.47 -6.85
N PRO A 2 -2.07 35.74 -6.68
CA PRO A 2 -3.08 36.07 -5.67
C PRO A 2 -2.45 36.00 -4.27
N GLN A 3 -2.74 36.97 -3.42
CA GLN A 3 -2.25 37.02 -2.04
C GLN A 3 -2.84 35.86 -1.25
N LEU A 4 -1.98 34.95 -0.79
CA LEU A 4 -2.36 33.87 0.11
C LEU A 4 -2.86 34.44 1.43
N ASP A 5 -4.03 33.97 1.86
CA ASP A 5 -4.64 34.23 3.16
C ASP A 5 -3.60 34.03 4.29
N ALA A 6 -3.51 35.01 5.20
CA ALA A 6 -2.53 35.05 6.27
C ALA A 6 -2.59 33.81 7.17
N THR A 7 -3.76 33.17 7.28
CA THR A 7 -3.98 31.94 8.05
C THR A 7 -3.31 30.70 7.43
N ARG A 8 -3.01 30.73 6.12
CA ARG A 8 -2.40 29.61 5.39
C ARG A 8 -0.88 29.65 5.33
N LYS A 9 -0.27 30.79 5.68
CA LYS A 9 1.20 30.97 5.65
C LYS A 9 1.95 30.03 6.60
N PRO A 10 1.51 29.82 7.86
CA PRO A 10 2.20 28.89 8.77
C PRO A 10 2.14 27.44 8.26
N TYR A 11 0.99 27.02 7.72
CA TYR A 11 0.83 25.69 7.14
C TYR A 11 1.70 25.50 5.89
N LEU A 12 1.77 26.51 5.01
CA LEU A 12 2.65 26.51 3.84
C LEU A 12 4.13 26.41 4.24
N GLN A 13 4.57 27.16 5.26
CA GLN A 13 5.94 27.11 5.76
C GLN A 13 6.28 25.73 6.35
N TYR A 14 5.35 25.14 7.10
CA TYR A 14 5.49 23.77 7.60
C TYR A 14 5.65 22.76 6.46
N ILE A 15 4.80 22.84 5.42
CA ILE A 15 4.88 21.99 4.23
C ILE A 15 6.23 22.15 3.53
N ILE A 16 6.68 23.37 3.29
CA ILE A 16 7.97 23.65 2.63
C ILE A 16 9.12 23.06 3.46
N GLY A 17 9.10 23.24 4.78
CA GLY A 17 10.11 22.67 5.67
C GLY A 17 10.15 21.13 5.60
N GLN A 18 9.00 20.48 5.63
CA GLN A 18 8.89 19.01 5.50
C GLN A 18 9.36 18.51 4.14
N ILE A 19 9.03 19.22 3.04
CA ILE A 19 9.51 18.92 1.69
C ILE A 19 11.03 18.97 1.66
N THR A 20 11.62 20.07 2.11
CA THR A 20 13.08 20.27 2.09
C THR A 20 13.80 19.20 2.90
N GLN A 21 13.33 18.94 4.13
CA GLN A 21 13.91 17.89 4.97
C GLN A 21 13.83 16.51 4.30
N THR A 22 12.69 16.17 3.71
CA THR A 22 12.51 14.87 3.03
C THR A 22 13.43 14.74 1.80
N ILE A 23 13.65 15.84 1.06
CA ILE A 23 14.57 15.86 -0.08
C ILE A 23 16.01 15.62 0.40
N GLU A 24 16.43 16.34 1.45
CA GLU A 24 17.78 16.22 2.02
C GLU A 24 18.05 14.80 2.54
N GLU A 25 17.12 14.22 3.29
CA GLU A 25 17.20 12.85 3.79
C GLU A 25 17.31 11.81 2.66
N ARG A 26 16.58 12.02 1.54
CA ARG A 26 16.63 11.12 0.38
C ARG A 26 17.88 11.28 -0.46
N MET A 27 18.41 12.50 -0.59
CA MET A 27 19.65 12.76 -1.33
C MET A 27 20.89 12.26 -0.58
N ALA A 28 20.86 12.25 0.75
CA ALA A 28 21.94 11.73 1.59
C ALA A 28 22.03 10.19 1.58
N ALA A 29 21.01 9.49 1.07
CA ALA A 29 20.96 8.04 1.09
C ALA A 29 21.51 7.44 -0.23
N PRO A 30 22.69 6.78 -0.23
CA PRO A 30 23.18 6.07 -1.41
C PRO A 30 22.37 4.80 -1.56
N HIS A 31 21.24 4.85 -2.25
CA HIS A 31 20.38 3.70 -2.43
C HIS A 31 20.19 3.41 -3.92
N ILE A 32 20.82 2.31 -4.35
CA ILE A 32 20.32 1.53 -5.48
C ILE A 32 18.95 1.02 -5.02
N SER A 33 17.88 1.76 -5.36
CA SER A 33 16.52 1.29 -5.11
C SER A 33 16.31 0.04 -5.95
N ARG A 34 16.16 -1.11 -5.29
CA ARG A 34 15.83 -2.37 -5.94
C ARG A 34 14.30 -2.51 -5.92
N GLY A 35 13.71 -2.66 -7.08
CA GLY A 35 12.27 -2.80 -7.25
C GLY A 35 11.93 -3.49 -8.56
N PHE A 36 10.66 -3.86 -8.72
CA PHE A 36 10.13 -4.44 -9.95
C PHE A 36 9.20 -3.43 -10.59
N VAL A 37 9.32 -3.27 -11.91
CA VAL A 37 8.32 -2.58 -12.71
C VAL A 37 7.44 -3.66 -13.31
N ILE A 38 6.16 -3.65 -12.96
CA ILE A 38 5.16 -4.60 -13.45
C ILE A 38 4.02 -3.76 -14.02
N THR A 39 3.69 -4.00 -15.28
CA THR A 39 2.48 -3.45 -15.90
C THR A 39 1.37 -4.47 -15.74
N VAL A 40 0.30 -4.09 -15.04
CA VAL A 40 -0.88 -4.93 -14.83
C VAL A 40 -1.98 -4.38 -15.75
N PRO A 41 -2.60 -5.19 -16.61
CA PRO A 41 -3.82 -4.77 -17.30
C PRO A 41 -4.93 -4.54 -16.27
N GLY A 42 -5.94 -3.73 -16.58
CA GLY A 42 -7.14 -3.72 -15.75
C GLY A 42 -7.83 -5.09 -15.82
N THR A 43 -8.23 -5.61 -14.66
CA THR A 43 -8.77 -6.97 -14.50
C THR A 43 -10.00 -6.97 -13.58
N ARG A 44 -10.56 -8.15 -13.26
CA ARG A 44 -11.72 -8.30 -12.36
C ARG A 44 -11.33 -8.54 -10.90
N PHE A 45 -10.14 -8.17 -10.46
CA PHE A 45 -9.58 -8.53 -9.13
C PHE A 45 -9.44 -10.03 -8.81
N ASP A 46 -10.01 -10.89 -9.65
CA ASP A 46 -9.89 -12.35 -9.59
C ASP A 46 -8.62 -12.84 -10.29
N ASP A 47 -8.00 -11.98 -11.11
CA ASP A 47 -6.75 -12.24 -11.79
C ASP A 47 -5.63 -11.45 -11.12
N TYR A 48 -4.55 -12.13 -10.74
CA TYR A 48 -3.41 -11.50 -10.09
C TYR A 48 -2.10 -11.92 -10.72
N ILE A 49 -1.18 -10.96 -10.76
CA ILE A 49 0.21 -11.17 -11.16
C ILE A 49 1.03 -11.43 -9.91
N VAL A 50 1.73 -12.57 -9.89
CA VAL A 50 2.68 -12.91 -8.84
C VAL A 50 3.97 -12.12 -9.09
N VAL A 51 4.43 -11.38 -8.10
CA VAL A 51 5.75 -10.73 -8.19
C VAL A 51 6.82 -11.82 -8.21
N PRO A 52 7.79 -11.78 -9.15
CA PRO A 52 8.77 -12.87 -9.35
C PRO A 52 9.76 -13.05 -8.18
N MET A 53 9.62 -12.26 -7.11
CA MET A 53 10.48 -12.29 -5.94
C MET A 53 9.65 -12.14 -4.67
N THR A 54 9.95 -12.98 -3.68
CA THR A 54 9.34 -12.93 -2.35
C THR A 54 9.97 -11.85 -1.46
N ILE A 55 9.27 -11.49 -0.38
CA ILE A 55 9.77 -10.54 0.63
C ILE A 55 11.12 -11.01 1.18
N SER A 56 11.24 -12.30 1.51
CA SER A 56 12.46 -12.88 2.06
C SER A 56 13.63 -12.87 1.06
N GLN A 57 13.38 -13.13 -0.22
CA GLN A 57 14.42 -13.02 -1.26
C GLN A 57 14.88 -11.58 -1.46
N SER A 58 13.95 -10.62 -1.50
CA SER A 58 14.26 -9.18 -1.58
C SER A 58 15.09 -8.73 -0.36
N TYR A 59 14.71 -9.20 0.83
CA TYR A 59 15.47 -8.94 2.05
C TYR A 59 16.88 -9.54 2.02
N GLY A 60 17.02 -10.78 1.53
CA GLY A 60 18.32 -11.42 1.34
C GLY A 60 19.23 -10.60 0.44
N LEU A 61 18.70 -10.07 -0.67
CA LEU A 61 19.43 -9.16 -1.54
C LEU A 61 19.85 -7.87 -0.81
N TYR A 62 18.95 -7.26 -0.04
CA TYR A 62 19.26 -6.07 0.77
C TYR A 62 20.42 -6.33 1.74
N CYS A 63 20.44 -7.50 2.39
CA CYS A 63 21.46 -7.89 3.35
C CYS A 63 22.87 -7.99 2.73
N LEU A 64 22.99 -8.39 1.46
CA LEU A 64 24.28 -8.47 0.76
C LEU A 64 25.01 -7.12 0.68
N ASN A 65 24.27 -6.01 0.69
CA ASN A 65 24.82 -4.67 0.58
C ASN A 65 25.01 -4.00 1.95
N LYS A 66 24.74 -4.70 3.07
CA LYS A 66 24.75 -4.13 4.41
C LYS A 66 25.82 -4.80 5.27
N ALA A 67 26.59 -3.97 5.99
CA ALA A 67 27.66 -4.45 6.86
C ALA A 67 27.14 -5.28 8.04
N GLN A 68 25.91 -5.04 8.51
CA GLN A 68 25.28 -5.75 9.63
C GLN A 68 23.79 -5.96 9.37
N PRO A 69 23.40 -7.02 8.64
CA PRO A 69 22.00 -7.35 8.43
C PRO A 69 21.34 -7.92 9.69
N LEU A 70 20.06 -7.63 9.92
CA LEU A 70 19.27 -8.25 10.98
C LEU A 70 18.75 -9.62 10.49
N ASN A 71 18.91 -10.69 11.27
CA ASN A 71 18.42 -12.01 10.85
C ASN A 71 16.88 -12.12 10.79
N ASN A 72 16.17 -11.27 11.54
CA ASN A 72 14.71 -11.21 11.57
C ASN A 72 14.25 -9.75 11.60
N PRO A 73 13.89 -9.14 10.45
CA PRO A 73 13.41 -7.78 10.44
C PRO A 73 12.11 -7.66 11.22
N GLU A 74 12.03 -6.69 12.13
CA GLU A 74 10.82 -6.41 12.90
C GLU A 74 9.70 -5.83 12.02
N PHE A 75 10.10 -5.12 10.95
CA PHE A 75 9.22 -4.42 10.04
C PHE A 75 9.54 -4.78 8.60
N THR A 76 8.49 -4.90 7.79
CA THR A 76 8.58 -4.88 6.33
C THR A 76 7.91 -3.63 5.80
N TYR A 77 8.57 -2.93 4.88
CA TYR A 77 8.00 -1.81 4.14
C TYR A 77 7.87 -2.19 2.67
N ILE A 78 6.67 -2.06 2.12
CA ILE A 78 6.41 -2.25 0.70
C ILE A 78 5.97 -0.91 0.14
N TYR A 79 6.71 -0.43 -0.85
CA TYR A 79 6.40 0.79 -1.58
C TYR A 79 6.01 0.43 -3.00
N TRP A 80 4.94 1.04 -3.50
CA TRP A 80 4.55 0.93 -4.90
C TRP A 80 4.01 2.25 -5.39
N LYS A 81 3.96 2.38 -6.72
CA LYS A 81 3.36 3.51 -7.41
C LYS A 81 2.23 3.02 -8.29
N ALA A 82 1.11 3.72 -8.27
CA ALA A 82 0.00 3.48 -9.19
C ALA A 82 -0.48 4.81 -9.78
N MET A 83 -1.08 4.74 -10.97
CA MET A 83 -1.62 5.90 -11.67
C MET A 83 -2.98 5.50 -12.25
N ASN A 84 -4.04 6.13 -11.73
CA ASN A 84 -5.44 5.88 -12.09
C ASN A 84 -5.91 4.42 -11.84
N GLY A 85 -7.23 4.25 -11.72
CA GLY A 85 -7.83 2.96 -11.40
C GLY A 85 -7.57 2.51 -9.96
N ASP A 86 -8.25 1.44 -9.58
CA ASP A 86 -8.07 0.79 -8.29
C ASP A 86 -7.07 -0.36 -8.39
N MET A 87 -6.43 -0.65 -7.25
CA MET A 87 -5.34 -1.61 -7.17
C MET A 87 -5.43 -2.40 -5.88
N MET A 88 -5.18 -3.70 -5.99
CA MET A 88 -5.13 -4.61 -4.86
C MET A 88 -3.74 -5.24 -4.76
N LEU A 89 -3.08 -5.01 -3.62
CA LEU A 89 -1.89 -5.72 -3.20
C LEU A 89 -2.31 -6.84 -2.25
N LEU A 90 -2.05 -8.10 -2.62
CA LEU A 90 -2.21 -9.23 -1.72
C LEU A 90 -0.85 -9.74 -1.28
N ILE A 91 -0.76 -10.07 0.01
CA ILE A 91 0.43 -10.71 0.56
C ILE A 91 0.02 -12.00 1.22
N ALA A 92 0.56 -13.11 0.72
CA ALA A 92 0.17 -14.44 1.13
C ALA A 92 1.33 -15.20 1.77
N ASN A 93 1.00 -16.17 2.62
CA ASN A 93 1.97 -17.11 3.18
C ASN A 93 2.48 -18.14 2.15
N GLU A 94 1.70 -18.40 1.11
CA GLU A 94 2.00 -19.34 0.03
C GLU A 94 1.72 -18.66 -1.32
N MET A 95 2.31 -19.15 -2.41
CA MET A 95 1.96 -18.69 -3.76
C MET A 95 0.51 -19.08 -4.05
N ILE A 96 -0.27 -18.15 -4.60
CA ILE A 96 -1.67 -18.44 -4.91
C ILE A 96 -1.73 -19.19 -6.24
N GLU A 97 -2.26 -20.41 -6.20
CA GLU A 97 -2.42 -21.28 -7.37
C GLU A 97 -3.76 -20.98 -8.05
N LEU A 98 -3.76 -20.20 -9.15
CA LEU A 98 -4.98 -19.78 -9.89
C LEU A 98 -5.87 -20.96 -10.29
N ASP A 99 -5.27 -22.08 -10.69
CA ASP A 99 -5.99 -23.28 -11.13
C ASP A 99 -6.55 -24.10 -9.95
N ARG A 100 -6.14 -23.81 -8.72
CA ARG A 100 -6.53 -24.54 -7.52
C ARG A 100 -7.43 -23.69 -6.65
N LYS A 101 -8.74 -23.84 -6.90
CA LYS A 101 -9.81 -23.14 -6.16
C LYS A 101 -9.81 -23.34 -4.63
N ASN A 102 -9.04 -24.29 -4.09
CA ASN A 102 -9.01 -24.55 -2.65
C ASN A 102 -7.57 -24.75 -2.13
N GLN A 103 -7.03 -23.70 -1.51
CA GLN A 103 -5.84 -23.73 -0.67
C GLN A 103 -6.26 -23.46 0.78
N PRO A 104 -6.57 -24.49 1.60
CA PRO A 104 -7.24 -24.31 2.90
C PRO A 104 -6.36 -23.58 3.93
N ASN A 105 -5.04 -23.67 3.79
CA ASN A 105 -4.07 -23.03 4.67
C ASN A 105 -3.60 -21.66 4.16
N LEU A 106 -4.15 -21.20 3.02
CA LEU A 106 -3.80 -19.91 2.45
C LEU A 106 -4.36 -18.80 3.33
N GLN A 107 -3.46 -17.96 3.81
CA GLN A 107 -3.76 -16.75 4.55
C GLN A 107 -3.28 -15.57 3.71
N CYS A 108 -4.18 -14.64 3.41
CA CYS A 108 -3.84 -13.44 2.67
C CYS A 108 -4.17 -12.20 3.50
N LEU A 109 -3.20 -11.28 3.50
CA LEU A 109 -3.44 -9.88 3.74
C LEU A 109 -3.91 -9.25 2.44
N ILE A 110 -5.02 -8.52 2.50
CA ILE A 110 -5.59 -7.77 1.38
C ILE A 110 -5.41 -6.28 1.68
N CYS A 111 -4.73 -5.60 0.78
CA CYS A 111 -4.57 -4.15 0.78
C CYS A 111 -5.15 -3.61 -0.52
N TYR A 112 -6.36 -3.05 -0.44
CA TYR A 112 -7.04 -2.46 -1.58
C TYR A 112 -6.96 -0.94 -1.50
N VAL A 113 -6.59 -0.35 -2.63
CA VAL A 113 -6.57 1.08 -2.85
C VAL A 113 -7.59 1.37 -3.94
N ALA A 114 -8.66 2.08 -3.57
CA ALA A 114 -9.74 2.48 -4.47
C ALA A 114 -9.25 3.36 -5.62
N GLU A 115 -10.08 3.50 -6.66
CA GLU A 115 -9.76 4.42 -7.73
C GLU A 115 -9.84 5.85 -7.20
N LYS A 116 -9.12 6.73 -7.88
CA LYS A 116 -9.22 8.16 -7.62
C LYS A 116 -10.67 8.57 -7.95
N PRO A 117 -11.41 9.20 -7.01
CA PRO A 117 -12.75 9.68 -7.32
C PRO A 117 -12.69 10.69 -8.47
N SER A 118 -13.54 10.47 -9.49
CA SER A 118 -13.82 11.42 -10.56
C SER A 118 -14.27 12.74 -9.93
N THR A 119 -13.52 13.81 -10.13
CA THR A 119 -13.88 15.16 -9.69
C THR A 119 -15.00 15.78 -10.53
N ALA A 120 -15.64 15.03 -11.44
CA ALA A 120 -16.44 15.57 -12.53
C ALA A 120 -17.96 15.31 -12.46
N THR A 121 -18.48 14.64 -11.42
CA THR A 121 -19.92 14.36 -11.31
C THR A 121 -20.43 14.60 -9.89
N ASP A 122 -21.57 15.29 -9.78
CA ASP A 122 -22.28 15.64 -8.52
C ASP A 122 -22.78 14.42 -7.71
N ASP A 123 -22.58 13.20 -8.22
CA ASP A 123 -22.82 11.94 -7.51
C ASP A 123 -21.48 11.39 -6.97
N TYR A 124 -21.07 11.92 -5.82
CA TYR A 124 -19.92 11.44 -5.06
C TYR A 124 -20.15 10.00 -4.59
N HIS A 125 -19.47 9.03 -5.21
CA HIS A 125 -19.37 7.67 -4.70
C HIS A 125 -18.09 7.55 -3.88
N GLU A 126 -18.23 7.32 -2.57
CA GLU A 126 -17.10 7.01 -1.69
C GLU A 126 -16.59 5.61 -1.97
N GLU A 127 -15.63 5.48 -2.85
CA GLU A 127 -14.85 4.26 -2.90
C GLU A 127 -13.90 4.21 -1.70
N TYR A 128 -14.04 3.17 -0.89
CA TYR A 128 -13.22 2.99 0.30
C TYR A 128 -11.94 2.24 -0.06
N SER A 129 -10.78 2.82 0.25
CA SER A 129 -9.55 2.02 0.38
C SER A 129 -9.62 1.24 1.70
N TYR A 130 -9.06 0.03 1.76
CA TYR A 130 -9.21 -0.82 2.94
C TYR A 130 -8.08 -1.84 3.17
N LEU A 131 -8.03 -2.34 4.41
CA LEU A 131 -7.24 -3.48 4.84
C LEU A 131 -8.17 -4.61 5.29
N ASN A 132 -7.86 -5.83 4.87
CA ASN A 132 -8.61 -7.02 5.28
C ASN A 132 -7.71 -8.27 5.38
N SER A 133 -8.22 -9.31 6.02
CA SER A 133 -7.71 -10.67 5.90
C SER A 133 -8.76 -11.52 5.19
N GLY A 134 -8.37 -12.29 4.19
CA GLY A 134 -9.35 -13.07 3.43
C GLY A 134 -8.70 -13.99 2.41
N ARG A 135 -9.53 -14.49 1.48
CA ARG A 135 -9.11 -15.23 0.31
C ARG A 135 -8.93 -14.30 -0.90
N PRO A 136 -8.11 -14.68 -1.89
CA PRO A 136 -7.78 -13.83 -3.04
C PRO A 136 -8.98 -13.32 -3.84
N TYR A 137 -10.01 -14.15 -4.00
CA TYR A 137 -11.20 -13.86 -4.83
C TYR A 137 -12.38 -13.30 -4.03
N GLN A 138 -12.12 -12.75 -2.84
CA GLN A 138 -13.19 -12.24 -1.97
C GLN A 138 -13.44 -10.75 -2.12
N HIS A 139 -12.66 -10.02 -2.93
CA HIS A 139 -12.81 -8.57 -3.09
C HIS A 139 -14.26 -8.15 -3.38
N TYR A 140 -14.91 -8.74 -4.40
CA TYR A 140 -16.31 -8.43 -4.69
C TYR A 140 -17.25 -8.71 -3.52
N ASN A 141 -17.07 -9.82 -2.82
CA ASN A 141 -17.90 -10.17 -1.66
C ASN A 141 -17.66 -9.21 -0.49
N ASP A 142 -16.40 -8.87 -0.22
CA ASP A 142 -15.99 -7.96 0.85
C ASP A 142 -16.57 -6.57 0.64
N VAL A 143 -16.56 -6.07 -0.61
CA VAL A 143 -17.16 -4.78 -0.99
C VAL A 143 -18.67 -4.79 -0.79
N HIS A 144 -19.37 -5.81 -1.30
CA HIS A 144 -20.83 -5.88 -1.18
C HIS A 144 -21.31 -6.08 0.27
N LEU A 145 -20.54 -6.79 1.10
CA LEU A 145 -20.85 -7.02 2.51
C LEU A 145 -20.29 -5.93 3.44
N ALA A 146 -19.46 -5.02 2.91
CA ALA A 146 -18.78 -3.96 3.65
C ALA A 146 -18.00 -4.43 4.91
N HIS A 147 -17.55 -5.69 4.90
CA HIS A 147 -16.85 -6.32 6.03
C HIS A 147 -15.34 -6.13 5.91
N PHE A 148 -14.88 -4.92 6.20
CA PHE A 148 -13.46 -4.58 6.21
C PHE A 148 -12.91 -4.50 7.64
N LYS A 149 -11.62 -4.80 7.81
CA LYS A 149 -10.96 -4.65 9.13
C LYS A 149 -10.65 -3.19 9.44
N ALA A 150 -10.23 -2.45 8.42
CA ALA A 150 -10.09 -1.01 8.46
C ALA A 150 -10.33 -0.44 7.06
N LYS A 151 -10.92 0.75 6.97
CA LYS A 151 -11.20 1.42 5.69
C LYS A 151 -11.14 2.94 5.81
N SER A 152 -10.95 3.63 4.69
CA SER A 152 -11.08 5.08 4.59
C SER A 152 -11.64 5.51 3.22
N ASN A 153 -12.66 6.35 3.24
CA ASN A 153 -13.22 7.10 2.09
C ASN A 153 -12.46 8.40 1.83
N CYS A 154 -11.70 8.87 2.81
CA CYS A 154 -10.92 10.10 2.73
C CYS A 154 -9.47 9.83 2.33
N PHE A 155 -9.16 8.61 1.90
CA PHE A 155 -7.78 8.19 1.65
C PHE A 155 -7.07 9.02 0.59
N TYR A 156 -7.79 9.68 -0.33
CA TYR A 156 -7.20 10.60 -1.33
C TYR A 156 -7.36 12.09 -1.02
N ARG A 157 -7.97 12.45 0.11
CA ARG A 157 -8.32 13.83 0.41
C ARG A 157 -7.06 14.71 0.49
N GLY A 158 -7.00 15.73 -0.37
CA GLY A 158 -5.89 16.69 -0.41
C GLY A 158 -4.66 16.22 -1.19
N CYS A 159 -4.68 15.03 -1.79
CA CYS A 159 -3.60 14.60 -2.68
C CYS A 159 -3.64 15.38 -4.00
N ASN A 160 -2.46 15.66 -4.59
CA ASN A 160 -2.38 16.01 -6.00
C ASN A 160 -2.63 14.75 -6.83
N THR A 161 -3.64 14.83 -7.69
CA THR A 161 -4.22 13.67 -8.34
C THR A 161 -3.87 13.49 -9.82
N ASP A 162 -2.93 14.28 -10.32
CA ASP A 162 -2.54 14.31 -11.74
C ASP A 162 -1.17 13.64 -12.00
N ASP A 163 -0.65 12.89 -11.02
CA ASP A 163 0.64 12.18 -11.09
C ASP A 163 0.56 10.81 -10.39
N PHE A 164 1.62 10.01 -10.45
CA PHE A 164 1.75 8.74 -9.75
C PHE A 164 1.59 8.90 -8.24
N PHE A 165 0.61 8.21 -7.66
CA PHE A 165 0.50 8.06 -6.22
C PHE A 165 1.52 7.03 -5.76
N THR A 166 2.31 7.40 -4.75
CA THR A 166 3.19 6.46 -4.07
C THR A 166 2.55 6.05 -2.77
N PHE A 167 2.41 4.76 -2.54
CA PHE A 167 1.85 4.20 -1.31
C PHE A 167 2.94 3.50 -0.51
N CYS A 168 2.71 3.40 0.79
CA CYS A 168 3.54 2.64 1.71
C CYS A 168 2.65 1.72 2.55
N LEU A 169 2.96 0.43 2.51
CA LEU A 169 2.42 -0.55 3.45
C LEU A 169 3.54 -0.94 4.42
N LYS A 170 3.33 -0.64 5.69
CA LYS A 170 4.22 -1.07 6.78
C LYS A 170 3.57 -2.23 7.52
N ILE A 171 4.32 -3.33 7.63
CA ILE A 171 3.92 -4.55 8.33
C ILE A 171 4.86 -4.73 9.52
N THR A 172 4.31 -4.84 10.72
CA THR A 172 5.05 -5.14 11.95
C THR A 172 4.79 -6.57 12.37
N HIS A 173 5.74 -7.46 12.12
CA HIS A 173 5.52 -8.91 12.23
C HIS A 173 5.23 -9.38 13.66
N LYS A 174 5.85 -8.73 14.66
CA LYS A 174 5.73 -9.14 16.07
C LYS A 174 4.38 -8.79 16.69
N THR A 175 3.87 -7.59 16.39
CA THR A 175 2.67 -7.04 17.04
C THR A 175 1.40 -7.29 16.26
N GLY A 176 1.49 -7.75 15.00
CA GLY A 176 0.34 -7.87 14.11
C GLY A 176 -0.12 -6.52 13.53
N ASP A 177 0.67 -5.46 13.71
CA ASP A 177 0.33 -4.10 13.29
C ASP A 177 0.58 -3.89 11.81
N ILE A 178 -0.40 -3.29 11.13
CA ILE A 178 -0.29 -2.88 9.74
C ILE A 178 -0.76 -1.45 9.54
N SER A 179 -0.05 -0.70 8.69
CA SER A 179 -0.50 0.62 8.26
C SER A 179 -0.28 0.82 6.77
N LEU A 180 -1.30 1.36 6.11
CA LEU A 180 -1.28 1.83 4.74
C LEU A 180 -1.35 3.36 4.75
N SER A 181 -0.44 4.01 4.03
CA SER A 181 -0.40 5.47 3.91
C SER A 181 0.06 5.92 2.54
N HIS A 182 -0.16 7.20 2.23
CA HIS A 182 0.57 7.87 1.16
C HIS A 182 2.04 8.03 1.54
N ALA A 183 2.89 8.00 0.52
CA ALA A 183 4.31 8.27 0.60
C ALA A 183 4.72 9.21 -0.53
N GLY A 184 5.95 9.73 -0.47
CA GLY A 184 6.41 10.68 -1.50
C GLY A 184 5.70 12.04 -1.41
N PRO A 185 5.55 12.77 -2.53
CA PRO A 185 5.03 14.14 -2.52
C PRO A 185 3.64 14.29 -1.89
N ASN A 186 2.74 13.32 -2.14
CA ASN A 186 1.38 13.33 -1.60
C ASN A 186 1.33 13.06 -0.09
N GLY A 187 2.34 12.39 0.48
CA GLY A 187 2.42 12.14 1.93
C GLY A 187 2.60 13.40 2.78
N ILE A 188 2.93 14.55 2.16
CA ILE A 188 3.02 15.85 2.84
C ILE A 188 1.65 16.51 2.98
N TYR A 189 0.75 16.28 2.02
CA TYR A 189 -0.58 16.90 2.02
C TYR A 189 -1.61 16.01 2.70
N ASN A 190 -1.42 14.69 2.59
CA ASN A 190 -2.34 13.71 3.13
C ASN A 190 -1.61 12.79 4.11
N HIS A 191 -2.00 12.91 5.38
CA HIS A 191 -1.49 12.11 6.48
C HIS A 191 -2.45 11.00 6.92
N GLU A 192 -3.52 10.78 6.15
CA GLU A 192 -4.47 9.69 6.39
C GLU A 192 -3.74 8.35 6.37
N LYS A 193 -4.06 7.51 7.35
CA LYS A 193 -3.53 6.16 7.47
C LYS A 193 -4.67 5.19 7.73
N ILE A 194 -4.70 4.12 6.94
CA ILE A 194 -5.55 2.98 7.23
C ILE A 194 -4.73 2.03 8.08
N HIS A 195 -5.16 1.78 9.30
CA HIS A 195 -4.40 1.03 10.29
C HIS A 195 -5.26 -0.05 10.93
N TYR A 196 -4.66 -1.22 11.14
CA TYR A 196 -5.30 -2.31 11.86
C TYR A 196 -4.26 -3.17 12.57
N GLN A 197 -4.66 -3.82 13.66
CA GLN A 197 -3.83 -4.78 14.37
C GLN A 197 -4.47 -6.17 14.30
N PHE A 198 -3.87 -7.05 13.49
CA PHE A 198 -4.32 -8.43 13.35
C PHE A 198 -3.97 -9.27 14.57
N LYS A 199 -4.91 -10.10 15.01
CA LYS A 199 -4.60 -11.17 15.95
C LYS A 199 -3.88 -12.28 15.19
N LYS A 200 -2.85 -12.88 15.80
CA LYS A 200 -2.09 -13.98 15.18
C LYS A 200 -2.97 -15.18 14.77
N SER A 201 -4.06 -15.43 15.51
CA SER A 201 -5.05 -16.47 15.20
C SER A 201 -5.89 -16.18 13.95
N GLU A 202 -6.00 -14.92 13.56
CA GLU A 202 -6.73 -14.48 12.38
C GLU A 202 -5.79 -14.46 11.17
N LEU A 203 -4.64 -13.79 11.32
CA LEU A 203 -3.63 -13.67 10.28
C LEU A 203 -2.24 -13.56 10.93
N ASP A 204 -1.37 -14.52 10.64
CA ASP A 204 0.01 -14.51 11.13
C ASP A 204 0.92 -13.75 10.17
N LEU A 205 1.12 -12.45 10.44
CA LEU A 205 1.95 -11.57 9.61
C LEU A 205 3.42 -12.02 9.50
N SER A 206 3.90 -12.89 10.41
CA SER A 206 5.27 -13.42 10.34
C SER A 206 5.46 -14.48 9.26
N ARG A 207 4.36 -15.01 8.71
CA ARG A 207 4.38 -16.07 7.68
C ARG A 207 4.19 -15.52 6.27
N LEU A 208 3.86 -14.24 6.12
CA LEU A 208 3.58 -13.61 4.83
C LEU A 208 4.87 -13.39 4.03
N ASN A 209 4.88 -13.80 2.77
CA ASN A 209 6.11 -13.79 1.97
C ASN A 209 5.88 -13.52 0.47
N TYR A 210 4.76 -13.96 -0.09
CA TYR A 210 4.48 -13.86 -1.52
C TYR A 210 3.61 -12.64 -1.82
N VAL A 211 4.09 -11.76 -2.70
CA VAL A 211 3.38 -10.55 -3.11
C VAL A 211 2.67 -10.81 -4.43
N HIS A 212 1.38 -10.50 -4.48
CA HIS A 212 0.53 -10.60 -5.65
C HIS A 212 -0.15 -9.26 -5.89
N ILE A 213 -0.34 -8.91 -7.15
CA ILE A 213 -0.88 -7.62 -7.56
C ILE A 213 -2.05 -7.86 -8.50
N SER A 214 -3.13 -7.13 -8.29
CA SER A 214 -4.26 -7.04 -9.21
C SER A 214 -4.71 -5.59 -9.35
N ALA A 215 -5.41 -5.28 -10.43
CA ALA A 215 -5.96 -3.96 -10.72
C ALA A 215 -7.38 -4.13 -11.27
N GLY A 216 -8.29 -3.20 -10.99
CA GLY A 216 -9.64 -3.21 -11.54
C GLY A 216 -9.69 -2.60 -12.93
N ASN A 217 -10.85 -2.71 -13.56
CA ASN A 217 -11.18 -2.17 -14.88
C ASN A 217 -12.24 -1.09 -14.76
#